data_AF-A0A2E4FC77-F1
#
_entry.id   AF-A0A2E4FC77-F1
#
_cell.length_a   1.000
_cell.length_b   1.000
_cell.length_c   1.000
_cell.angle_alpha   90.00
_cell.angle_beta   90.00
_cell.angle_gamma   90.00
#
_symmetry.space_group_name_H-M   'P 1'
#
loop_
_entity.id
_entity.type
_entity.pdbx_description
1 polymer ?
#
loop_
_entity_poly.entity_id
_entity_poly.type
_entity_poly.pdbx_seq_one_letter_code
_entity_poly.pdbx_strand_id
1 'polypeptide(L)'
;MISSWLNLRRLITASMALLLLAPEATAGPVIEPTMEPVIRALSAVPKGAPKGTRQAGSKLLRDRVEIAFVLPSDERTLFTLHHPTMAPEGATAHPPFALSSALPATHRLRVAFVRALEREGSRFRWSLAGTRDSGGNDPMGDARSALRMASKGDVERAVLRALSLAQEDVGVHREGAALLMAAGFGERASKVAKRAQDLLEEEEKRATPGLSGERPSLLVLTGAPHEEVAKAVLSQAQADGASADACGLTALSDTLHLLGRSAEAARWLDPILEIAPACRDAHHLKCELISLEKRWDALLTCAQAGAKALPDDADFGVRQATALRGLGRYEEAIVLLEAAVRRRPHAGGPMSSLANLYTMTRTDPKKWGELEAACEAKPDDIVTCFLAGVLAHYLAKHEACVSRMNSLLDRLPSQPRVPMYAAISSFYLGRVEDADKLIARAAKISGAMDPDVYYCRSLIVRDRDIPSAIEDLERFLRVASQGWHSEGKIERVTEELAMLRKGVIPPPAEAHHRAEGAPIPEGARSGGGDLRPEKTAPHKEVPVEEPQEETSSTQQQEPEEPADPWIWIVLAAAGVMLGRFVRGQERS
;
A
#
# COMPACT_ATOMS: atom_id res chain seq x y z
N MET A 1 15.66 5.57 -34.93
CA MET A 1 15.29 4.23 -34.42
C MET A 1 15.50 4.07 -32.91
N ILE A 2 16.62 4.53 -32.34
CA ILE A 2 16.89 4.47 -30.88
C ILE A 2 15.93 5.35 -30.04
N SER A 3 15.50 6.51 -30.56
CA SER A 3 14.48 7.37 -29.91
C SER A 3 13.08 6.75 -29.86
N SER A 4 12.73 5.91 -30.85
CA SER A 4 11.44 5.23 -30.91
C SER A 4 11.35 4.08 -29.89
N TRP A 5 12.48 3.39 -29.65
CA TRP A 5 12.59 2.35 -28.64
C TRP A 5 12.60 2.88 -27.19
N LEU A 6 13.22 4.04 -26.94
CA LEU A 6 13.12 4.72 -25.64
C LEU A 6 11.71 5.27 -25.37
N ASN A 7 11.01 5.77 -26.39
CA ASN A 7 9.62 6.22 -26.26
C ASN A 7 8.65 5.06 -26.01
N LEU A 8 8.86 3.90 -26.64
CA LEU A 8 8.06 2.70 -26.42
C LEU A 8 8.24 2.14 -25.00
N ARG A 9 9.48 2.17 -24.46
CA ARG A 9 9.78 1.73 -23.09
C ARG A 9 9.20 2.68 -22.04
N ARG A 10 9.18 3.99 -22.32
CA ARG A 10 8.54 5.04 -21.49
C ARG A 10 7.01 4.95 -21.49
N LEU A 11 6.40 4.61 -22.62
CA LEU A 11 4.95 4.37 -22.74
C LEU A 11 4.51 3.11 -21.99
N ILE A 12 5.31 2.04 -21.99
CA ILE A 12 5.01 0.81 -21.23
C ILE A 12 5.07 1.08 -19.70
N THR A 13 6.04 1.87 -19.22
CA THR A 13 6.13 2.25 -17.80
C THR A 13 5.05 3.24 -17.36
N ALA A 14 4.66 4.20 -18.20
CA ALA A 14 3.54 5.10 -17.92
C ALA A 14 2.16 4.39 -17.97
N SER A 15 2.03 3.32 -18.77
CA SER A 15 0.83 2.48 -18.81
C SER A 15 0.70 1.56 -17.58
N MET A 16 1.82 1.15 -16.97
CA MET A 16 1.82 0.51 -15.66
C MET A 16 1.49 1.49 -14.53
N ALA A 17 1.92 2.75 -14.63
CA ALA A 17 1.50 3.80 -13.70
C ALA A 17 -0.01 4.05 -13.77
N LEU A 18 -0.63 4.00 -14.95
CA LEU A 18 -2.09 4.09 -15.07
C LEU A 18 -2.85 2.90 -14.45
N LEU A 19 -2.23 1.73 -14.33
CA LEU A 19 -2.77 0.57 -13.60
C LEU A 19 -2.65 0.73 -12.07
N LEU A 20 -1.78 1.62 -11.60
CA LEU A 20 -1.52 1.90 -10.18
C LEU A 20 -2.20 3.18 -9.68
N LEU A 21 -2.67 4.03 -10.61
CA LEU A 21 -3.26 5.34 -10.34
C LEU A 21 -4.62 5.57 -10.99
N ALA A 22 -5.33 4.49 -11.28
CA ALA A 22 -6.68 4.52 -10.77
C ALA A 22 -6.52 4.83 -9.27
N PRO A 23 -7.20 5.83 -8.69
CA PRO A 23 -7.60 5.56 -7.32
C PRO A 23 -8.18 4.14 -7.43
N GLU A 24 -7.80 3.24 -6.52
CA GLU A 24 -8.93 2.58 -5.92
C GLU A 24 -9.80 3.77 -5.47
N ALA A 25 -10.74 4.18 -6.33
CA ALA A 25 -12.10 4.21 -5.89
C ALA A 25 -12.24 2.82 -5.29
N THR A 26 -11.78 2.69 -4.03
CA THR A 26 -12.23 1.68 -3.10
C THR A 26 -13.69 1.87 -3.30
N ALA A 27 -14.21 0.90 -4.03
CA ALA A 27 -15.45 0.99 -4.70
C ALA A 27 -16.43 1.05 -3.55
N GLY A 28 -16.67 2.28 -3.06
CA GLY A 28 -17.20 2.48 -1.74
C GLY A 28 -18.50 1.73 -1.73
N PRO A 29 -18.85 1.03 -0.65
CA PRO A 29 -20.12 0.33 -0.61
C PRO A 29 -21.21 1.31 -1.03
N VAL A 30 -21.78 1.06 -2.21
CA VAL A 30 -22.79 1.91 -2.83
C VAL A 30 -24.14 1.24 -2.74
N ILE A 31 -25.16 2.09 -2.79
CA ILE A 31 -26.54 1.64 -2.84
C ILE A 31 -26.99 1.64 -4.30
N GLU A 32 -27.14 0.45 -4.85
CA GLU A 32 -27.63 0.28 -6.21
C GLU A 32 -29.13 0.62 -6.31
N PRO A 33 -29.61 1.10 -7.47
CA PRO A 33 -31.03 1.33 -7.72
C PRO A 33 -31.90 0.09 -7.46
N THR A 34 -31.35 -1.12 -7.59
CA THR A 34 -32.03 -2.38 -7.26
C THR A 34 -32.43 -2.51 -5.80
N MET A 35 -31.80 -1.74 -4.90
CA MET A 35 -32.11 -1.69 -3.47
C MET A 35 -33.20 -0.66 -3.13
N GLU A 36 -33.65 0.16 -4.09
CA GLU A 36 -34.71 1.16 -3.89
C GLU A 36 -36.00 0.57 -3.27
N PRO A 37 -36.47 -0.65 -3.62
CA PRO A 37 -37.63 -1.26 -2.96
C PRO A 37 -37.42 -1.51 -1.46
N VAL A 38 -36.20 -1.87 -1.05
CA VAL A 38 -35.86 -2.09 0.37
C VAL A 38 -35.81 -0.75 1.11
N ILE A 39 -35.23 0.28 0.48
CA ILE A 39 -35.18 1.64 1.03
C ILE A 39 -36.58 2.25 1.14
N ARG A 40 -37.44 2.03 0.14
CA ARG A 40 -38.83 2.48 0.16
C ARG A 40 -39.61 1.81 1.30
N ALA A 41 -39.36 0.52 1.56
CA ALA A 41 -39.96 -0.19 2.70
C ALA A 41 -39.45 0.35 4.05
N LEU A 42 -38.17 0.68 4.16
CA LEU A 42 -37.58 1.31 5.37
C LEU A 42 -38.06 2.75 5.59
N SER A 43 -38.44 3.44 4.53
CA SER A 43 -38.91 4.83 4.60
C SER A 43 -40.37 4.95 5.06
N ALA A 44 -41.11 3.85 5.10
CA ALA A 44 -42.46 3.82 5.65
C ALA A 44 -42.44 4.05 7.17
N VAL A 45 -43.51 4.65 7.71
CA VAL A 45 -43.65 4.84 9.16
C VAL A 45 -43.63 3.47 9.85
N PRO A 46 -42.65 3.19 10.75
CA PRO A 46 -42.48 1.85 11.29
C PRO A 46 -43.60 1.49 12.27
N LYS A 47 -44.01 0.21 12.27
CA LYS A 47 -45.01 -0.30 13.23
C LYS A 47 -44.49 -0.12 14.67
N GLY A 48 -45.28 0.55 15.51
CA GLY A 48 -44.91 0.89 16.88
C GLY A 48 -44.36 2.32 17.07
N ALA A 49 -44.25 3.10 15.99
CA ALA A 49 -43.98 4.54 16.08
C ALA A 49 -45.10 5.29 16.85
N PRO A 50 -44.80 6.45 17.47
CA PRO A 50 -45.82 7.30 18.11
C PRO A 50 -46.98 7.62 17.15
N LYS A 51 -48.23 7.52 17.65
CA LYS A 51 -49.44 7.79 16.86
C LYS A 51 -49.44 9.24 16.37
N GLY A 52 -49.53 9.44 15.05
CA GLY A 52 -49.41 10.77 14.41
C GLY A 52 -48.05 11.03 13.75
N THR A 53 -47.09 10.11 13.85
CA THR A 53 -45.82 10.20 13.10
C THR A 53 -46.07 10.12 11.60
N ARG A 54 -45.47 11.02 10.82
CA ARG A 54 -45.59 11.09 9.35
C ARG A 54 -44.20 10.96 8.70
N GLN A 55 -44.13 10.36 7.51
CA GLN A 55 -42.90 10.35 6.72
C GLN A 55 -42.66 11.75 6.12
N ALA A 56 -41.44 12.27 6.25
CA ALA A 56 -41.02 13.58 5.75
C ALA A 56 -40.17 13.51 4.47
N GLY A 57 -39.89 12.31 3.97
CA GLY A 57 -39.10 12.03 2.78
C GLY A 57 -37.88 11.15 3.07
N SER A 58 -37.29 10.62 2.02
CA SER A 58 -36.04 9.87 2.06
C SER A 58 -35.12 10.33 0.94
N LYS A 59 -33.82 10.46 1.22
CA LYS A 59 -32.80 10.76 0.22
C LYS A 59 -31.88 9.57 0.10
N LEU A 60 -31.83 9.01 -1.11
CA LEU A 60 -30.87 7.97 -1.44
C LEU A 60 -29.61 8.65 -1.98
N LEU A 61 -28.54 8.57 -1.22
CA LEU A 61 -27.22 9.02 -1.64
C LEU A 61 -26.40 7.80 -2.03
N ARG A 62 -25.33 8.04 -2.80
CA ARG A 62 -24.46 6.98 -3.30
C ARG A 62 -23.91 6.08 -2.18
N ASP A 63 -23.64 6.66 -1.00
CA ASP A 63 -22.92 6.03 0.10
C ASP A 63 -23.73 5.92 1.41
N ARG A 64 -24.96 6.45 1.45
CA ARG A 64 -25.82 6.47 2.65
C ARG A 64 -27.28 6.67 2.30
N VAL A 65 -28.17 6.36 3.25
CA VAL A 65 -29.61 6.65 3.14
C VAL A 65 -30.01 7.59 4.25
N GLU A 66 -30.74 8.63 3.91
CA GLU A 66 -31.33 9.57 4.85
C GLU A 66 -32.84 9.39 4.86
N ILE A 67 -33.44 9.11 6.03
CA ILE A 67 -34.88 8.91 6.19
C ILE A 67 -35.38 9.84 7.28
N ALA A 68 -36.31 10.74 6.91
CA ALA A 68 -36.83 11.74 7.82
C ALA A 68 -38.29 11.43 8.21
N PHE A 69 -38.60 11.64 9.49
CA PHE A 69 -39.96 11.55 10.03
C PHE A 69 -40.32 12.85 10.77
N VAL A 70 -41.61 13.21 10.73
CA VAL A 70 -42.19 14.27 11.57
C VAL A 70 -42.98 13.62 12.68
N LEU A 71 -42.65 13.94 13.93
CA LEU A 71 -43.34 13.47 15.13
C LEU A 71 -44.68 14.21 15.33
N PRO A 72 -45.58 13.71 16.20
CA PRO A 72 -46.82 14.42 16.53
C PRO A 72 -46.60 15.82 17.14
N SER A 73 -45.42 16.06 17.72
CA SER A 73 -44.96 17.36 18.23
C SER A 73 -44.49 18.32 17.13
N ASP A 74 -44.59 17.94 15.85
CA ASP A 74 -44.05 18.64 14.68
C ASP A 74 -42.52 18.74 14.63
N GLU A 75 -41.83 18.00 15.51
CA GLU A 75 -40.37 17.85 15.48
C GLU A 75 -39.95 16.89 14.36
N ARG A 76 -38.93 17.30 13.59
CA ARG A 76 -38.37 16.50 12.50
C ARG A 76 -37.14 15.72 12.97
N THR A 77 -37.18 14.40 12.82
CA THR A 77 -36.07 13.50 13.11
C THR A 77 -35.48 12.94 11.82
N LEU A 78 -34.16 12.89 11.73
CA LEU A 78 -33.41 12.23 10.66
C LEU A 78 -32.73 10.95 11.17
N PHE A 79 -32.96 9.85 10.46
CA PHE A 79 -32.18 8.62 10.58
C PHE A 79 -31.26 8.50 9.36
N THR A 80 -29.96 8.31 9.60
CA THR A 80 -28.98 8.11 8.54
C THR A 80 -28.40 6.71 8.61
N LEU A 81 -28.55 5.95 7.54
CA LEU A 81 -28.02 4.60 7.38
C LEU A 81 -26.72 4.67 6.57
N HIS A 82 -25.63 4.26 7.20
CA HIS A 82 -24.29 4.21 6.60
C HIS A 82 -23.86 2.77 6.38
N HIS A 83 -22.86 2.56 5.53
CA HIS A 83 -22.10 1.33 5.58
C HIS A 83 -21.33 1.25 6.92
N PRO A 84 -21.21 0.08 7.58
CA PRO A 84 -20.51 -0.05 8.86
C PRO A 84 -19.08 0.47 8.88
N THR A 85 -18.38 0.44 7.74
CA THR A 85 -17.00 0.95 7.61
C THR A 85 -16.91 2.44 7.28
N MET A 86 -18.03 3.10 6.98
CA MET A 86 -18.11 4.51 6.60
C MET A 86 -18.95 5.33 7.59
N ALA A 87 -19.33 4.72 8.71
CA ALA A 87 -20.22 5.34 9.68
C ALA A 87 -19.48 6.43 10.48
N PRO A 88 -20.12 7.58 10.75
CA PRO A 88 -19.56 8.59 11.63
C PRO A 88 -19.45 8.05 13.07
N GLU A 89 -18.54 8.65 13.84
CA GLU A 89 -18.34 8.31 15.25
C GLU A 89 -19.65 8.50 16.04
N GLY A 90 -20.05 7.48 16.82
CA GLY A 90 -21.31 7.45 17.55
C GLY A 90 -22.50 6.77 16.84
N ALA A 91 -22.34 6.31 15.59
CA ALA A 91 -23.35 5.48 14.92
C ALA A 91 -23.45 4.08 15.54
N THR A 92 -24.67 3.54 15.68
CA THR A 92 -24.90 2.20 16.24
C THR A 92 -24.96 1.15 15.14
N ALA A 93 -24.19 0.07 15.26
CA ALA A 93 -24.13 -0.99 14.25
C ALA A 93 -25.42 -1.84 14.24
N HIS A 94 -26.07 -1.92 13.07
CA HIS A 94 -27.24 -2.76 12.79
C HIS A 94 -27.10 -3.39 11.39
N PRO A 95 -26.34 -4.49 11.24
CA PRO A 95 -25.98 -5.06 9.94
C PRO A 95 -27.18 -5.27 9.01
N PRO A 96 -27.09 -4.89 7.71
CA PRO A 96 -25.89 -4.46 7.00
C PRO A 96 -25.58 -2.96 7.13
N PHE A 97 -26.22 -2.22 8.03
CA PHE A 97 -26.05 -0.77 8.21
C PHE A 97 -25.36 -0.39 9.52
N ALA A 98 -24.93 0.87 9.60
CA ALA A 98 -24.74 1.59 10.85
C ALA A 98 -25.70 2.78 10.89
N LEU A 99 -26.40 2.94 12.02
CA LEU A 99 -27.46 3.92 12.20
C LEU A 99 -26.96 5.13 12.99
N SER A 100 -27.04 6.31 12.38
CA SER A 100 -26.92 7.59 13.08
C SER A 100 -28.29 8.22 13.27
N SER A 101 -28.58 8.71 14.48
CA SER A 101 -29.83 9.40 14.79
C SER A 101 -29.67 10.26 16.05
N ALA A 102 -30.31 11.43 16.08
CA ALA A 102 -30.28 12.34 17.23
C ALA A 102 -31.14 11.89 18.44
N LEU A 103 -31.94 10.82 18.30
CA LEU A 103 -32.85 10.36 19.36
C LEU A 103 -32.18 9.39 20.34
N PRO A 104 -32.52 9.39 21.65
CA PRO A 104 -32.08 8.38 22.61
C PRO A 104 -32.48 6.95 22.19
N ALA A 105 -31.66 5.95 22.56
CA ALA A 105 -31.90 4.53 22.23
C ALA A 105 -33.26 3.99 22.74
N THR A 106 -33.76 4.55 23.83
CA THR A 106 -35.05 4.18 24.45
C THR A 106 -36.26 4.85 23.80
N HIS A 107 -36.06 5.78 22.86
CA HIS A 107 -37.15 6.50 22.23
C HIS A 107 -37.99 5.57 21.35
N ARG A 108 -39.32 5.60 21.50
CA ARG A 108 -40.26 4.69 20.80
C ARG A 108 -40.07 4.66 19.28
N LEU A 109 -39.83 5.82 18.66
CA LEU A 109 -39.57 5.89 17.21
C LEU A 109 -38.26 5.19 16.84
N ARG A 110 -37.18 5.35 17.62
CA ARG A 110 -35.88 4.71 17.37
C ARG A 110 -35.99 3.19 17.51
N VAL A 111 -36.66 2.70 18.56
CA VAL A 111 -36.90 1.27 18.77
C VAL A 111 -37.74 0.66 17.63
N ALA A 112 -38.81 1.34 17.22
CA ALA A 112 -39.65 0.88 16.11
C ALA A 112 -38.89 0.85 14.77
N PHE A 113 -38.05 1.87 14.53
CA PHE A 113 -37.23 1.97 13.32
C PHE A 113 -36.15 0.89 13.26
N VAL A 114 -35.45 0.62 14.37
CA VAL A 114 -34.45 -0.48 14.45
C VAL A 114 -35.09 -1.84 14.16
N ARG A 115 -36.30 -2.12 14.67
CA ARG A 115 -37.02 -3.37 14.33
C ARG A 115 -37.40 -3.46 12.86
N ALA A 116 -37.76 -2.35 12.23
CA ALA A 116 -38.00 -2.30 10.79
C ALA A 116 -36.69 -2.52 10.01
N LEU A 117 -35.58 -1.97 10.50
CA LEU A 117 -34.24 -2.13 9.96
C LEU A 117 -33.75 -3.58 10.02
N GLU A 118 -33.92 -4.27 11.14
CA GLU A 118 -33.57 -5.69 11.30
C GLU A 118 -34.38 -6.59 10.35
N ARG A 119 -35.67 -6.26 10.16
CA ARG A 119 -36.58 -7.02 9.30
C ARG A 119 -36.26 -6.85 7.81
N GLU A 120 -36.21 -5.61 7.33
CA GLU A 120 -36.02 -5.31 5.90
C GLU A 120 -34.53 -5.30 5.50
N GLY A 121 -33.63 -4.97 6.42
CA GLY A 121 -32.19 -4.84 6.16
C GLY A 121 -31.51 -6.15 5.77
N SER A 122 -32.04 -7.30 6.16
CA SER A 122 -31.54 -8.61 5.71
C SER A 122 -31.59 -8.81 4.19
N ARG A 123 -32.50 -8.11 3.50
CA ARG A 123 -32.67 -8.09 2.04
C ARG A 123 -31.79 -7.07 1.34
N PHE A 124 -31.19 -6.16 2.10
CA PHE A 124 -30.31 -5.14 1.58
C PHE A 124 -28.92 -5.72 1.32
N ARG A 125 -28.29 -5.29 0.22
CA ARG A 125 -26.90 -5.61 -0.12
C ARG A 125 -26.21 -4.33 -0.54
N TRP A 126 -25.04 -4.09 0.05
CA TRP A 126 -24.12 -3.09 -0.46
C TRP A 126 -23.38 -3.65 -1.66
N SER A 127 -23.31 -2.88 -2.73
CA SER A 127 -22.50 -3.22 -3.89
C SER A 127 -21.16 -2.51 -3.82
N LEU A 128 -20.12 -3.13 -4.37
CA LEU A 128 -18.88 -2.41 -4.64
C LEU A 128 -19.08 -1.69 -5.98
N ALA A 129 -18.91 -0.37 -5.99
CA ALA A 129 -18.87 0.41 -7.22
C ALA A 129 -17.95 -0.23 -8.29
N GLY A 130 -18.54 -0.95 -9.26
CA GLY A 130 -17.82 -1.57 -10.37
C GLY A 130 -17.76 -3.10 -10.43
N THR A 131 -18.48 -3.85 -9.58
CA THR A 131 -18.55 -5.34 -9.66
C THR A 131 -19.87 -5.87 -10.28
N ARG A 132 -19.82 -6.07 -11.61
CA ARG A 132 -20.52 -7.01 -12.55
C ARG A 132 -21.99 -7.49 -12.46
N ASP A 133 -22.52 -7.62 -13.70
CA ASP A 133 -23.48 -8.57 -14.31
C ASP A 133 -24.90 -8.77 -13.75
N SER A 134 -25.88 -8.12 -14.39
CA SER A 134 -27.06 -8.80 -14.96
C SER A 134 -27.80 -7.89 -15.95
N GLY A 135 -28.12 -8.43 -17.12
CA GLY A 135 -28.56 -7.72 -18.32
C GLY A 135 -29.78 -6.80 -18.16
N GLY A 136 -29.58 -5.56 -18.60
CA GLY A 136 -30.56 -4.54 -18.89
C GLY A 136 -29.81 -3.46 -19.67
N ASN A 137 -30.39 -3.01 -20.78
CA ASN A 137 -29.76 -2.14 -21.79
C ASN A 137 -29.23 -0.84 -21.14
N ASP A 138 -27.98 -0.85 -20.68
CA ASP A 138 -27.23 0.30 -20.17
C ASP A 138 -26.08 0.54 -21.15
N PRO A 139 -26.29 1.38 -22.18
CA PRO A 139 -25.25 1.67 -23.17
C PRO A 139 -23.98 2.23 -22.54
N MET A 140 -24.09 2.92 -21.41
CA MET A 140 -22.97 3.53 -20.69
C MET A 140 -22.18 2.47 -19.89
N GLY A 141 -22.88 1.58 -19.20
CA GLY A 141 -22.31 0.41 -18.52
C GLY A 141 -21.68 -0.58 -19.50
N ASP A 142 -22.33 -0.80 -20.65
CA ASP A 142 -21.85 -1.66 -21.73
C ASP A 142 -20.65 -1.05 -22.45
N ALA A 143 -20.62 0.28 -22.64
CA ALA A 143 -19.47 1.00 -23.17
C ALA A 143 -18.24 0.84 -22.26
N ARG A 144 -18.40 1.11 -20.95
CA ARG A 144 -17.31 0.97 -19.97
C ARG A 144 -16.89 -0.48 -19.78
N SER A 145 -17.82 -1.43 -19.87
CA SER A 145 -17.52 -2.87 -19.85
C SER A 145 -16.73 -3.30 -21.09
N ALA A 146 -17.07 -2.79 -22.26
CA ALA A 146 -16.32 -3.05 -23.49
C ALA A 146 -14.87 -2.53 -23.40
N LEU A 147 -14.66 -1.34 -22.82
CA LEU A 147 -13.33 -0.79 -22.56
C LEU A 147 -12.53 -1.65 -21.55
N ARG A 148 -13.18 -2.12 -20.48
CA ARG A 148 -12.57 -2.99 -19.45
C ARG A 148 -12.20 -4.39 -19.95
N MET A 149 -12.94 -4.93 -20.93
CA MET A 149 -12.67 -6.25 -21.51
C MET A 149 -11.71 -6.20 -22.71
N ALA A 150 -11.19 -5.02 -23.07
CA ALA A 150 -10.25 -4.87 -24.17
C ALA A 150 -8.94 -5.61 -23.89
N SER A 151 -8.71 -6.73 -24.59
CA SER A 151 -7.41 -7.41 -24.60
C SER A 151 -6.49 -6.76 -25.64
N LYS A 152 -5.16 -6.94 -25.49
CA LYS A 152 -4.13 -6.34 -26.38
C LYS A 152 -4.36 -6.55 -27.90
N GLY A 153 -5.16 -7.55 -28.31
CA GLY A 153 -5.43 -7.86 -29.71
C GLY A 153 -6.70 -7.23 -30.32
N ASP A 154 -7.63 -6.70 -29.51
CA ASP A 154 -8.96 -6.25 -29.97
C ASP A 154 -9.34 -4.84 -29.47
N VAL A 155 -8.37 -4.07 -28.94
CA VAL A 155 -8.58 -2.75 -28.32
C VAL A 155 -9.33 -1.79 -29.23
N GLU A 156 -8.98 -1.73 -30.51
CA GLU A 156 -9.65 -0.85 -31.46
C GLU A 156 -11.14 -1.16 -31.59
N ARG A 157 -11.49 -2.45 -31.70
CA ARG A 157 -12.89 -2.89 -31.85
C ARG A 157 -13.68 -2.62 -30.57
N ALA A 158 -13.06 -2.82 -29.41
CA ALA A 158 -13.65 -2.53 -28.10
C ALA A 158 -13.94 -1.04 -27.91
N VAL A 159 -12.99 -0.18 -28.27
CA VAL A 159 -13.15 1.28 -28.18
C VAL A 159 -14.21 1.79 -29.16
N LEU A 160 -14.20 1.33 -30.42
CA LEU A 160 -15.23 1.72 -31.39
C LEU A 160 -16.63 1.28 -30.95
N ARG A 161 -16.74 0.09 -30.35
CA ARG A 161 -18.00 -0.38 -29.77
C ARG A 161 -18.44 0.49 -28.60
N ALA A 162 -17.54 0.84 -27.67
CA ALA A 162 -17.85 1.70 -26.55
C ALA A 162 -18.31 3.10 -26.99
N LEU A 163 -17.60 3.70 -27.95
CA LEU A 163 -17.96 5.00 -28.52
C LEU A 163 -19.30 4.95 -29.26
N SER A 164 -19.63 3.83 -29.92
CA SER A 164 -20.94 3.68 -30.56
C SER A 164 -22.11 3.64 -29.58
N LEU A 165 -21.85 3.17 -28.34
CA LEU A 165 -22.84 3.04 -27.27
C LEU A 165 -22.98 4.32 -26.44
N ALA A 166 -21.93 5.15 -26.36
CA ALA A 166 -21.90 6.38 -25.57
C ALA A 166 -21.19 7.53 -26.32
N GLN A 167 -21.85 8.04 -27.36
CA GLN A 167 -21.29 9.00 -28.33
C GLN A 167 -21.06 10.42 -27.79
N GLU A 168 -21.68 10.79 -26.67
CA GLU A 168 -21.55 12.12 -26.06
C GLU A 168 -20.96 12.06 -24.65
N ASP A 169 -20.59 10.88 -24.15
CA ASP A 169 -19.96 10.74 -22.83
C ASP A 169 -18.46 11.06 -22.92
N VAL A 170 -18.06 12.14 -22.27
CA VAL A 170 -16.66 12.58 -22.18
C VAL A 170 -15.77 11.48 -21.60
N GLY A 171 -16.24 10.76 -20.59
CA GLY A 171 -15.48 9.70 -19.91
C GLY A 171 -15.13 8.56 -20.86
N VAL A 172 -16.10 8.08 -21.65
CA VAL A 172 -15.92 7.02 -22.66
C VAL A 172 -14.96 7.47 -23.76
N HIS A 173 -15.00 8.74 -24.18
CA HIS A 173 -14.05 9.28 -25.14
C HIS A 173 -12.62 9.37 -24.57
N ARG A 174 -12.46 9.82 -23.33
CA ARG A 174 -11.16 9.85 -22.66
C ARG A 174 -10.55 8.46 -22.50
N GLU A 175 -11.33 7.53 -21.98
CA GLU A 175 -10.90 6.15 -21.71
C GLU A 175 -10.62 5.41 -23.02
N GLY A 176 -11.46 5.62 -24.05
CA GLY A 176 -11.24 5.08 -25.39
C GLY A 176 -9.98 5.63 -26.08
N ALA A 177 -9.71 6.93 -25.97
CA ALA A 177 -8.49 7.54 -26.50
C ALA A 177 -7.23 7.00 -25.82
N ALA A 178 -7.26 6.85 -24.49
CA ALA A 178 -6.16 6.27 -23.73
C ALA A 178 -5.88 4.81 -24.13
N LEU A 179 -6.93 4.00 -24.32
CA LEU A 179 -6.80 2.61 -24.76
C LEU A 179 -6.25 2.52 -26.19
N LEU A 180 -6.73 3.34 -27.12
CA LEU A 180 -6.20 3.41 -28.50
C LEU A 180 -4.72 3.83 -28.52
N MET A 181 -4.31 4.79 -27.68
CA MET A 181 -2.88 5.15 -27.54
C MET A 181 -2.07 3.97 -27.03
N ALA A 182 -2.54 3.29 -25.98
CA ALA A 182 -1.85 2.15 -25.37
C ALA A 182 -1.71 0.96 -26.33
N ALA A 183 -2.64 0.83 -27.29
CA ALA A 183 -2.61 -0.18 -28.35
C ALA A 183 -1.84 0.25 -29.61
N GLY A 184 -1.28 1.47 -29.65
CA GLY A 184 -0.45 1.96 -30.77
C GLY A 184 -1.22 2.69 -31.89
N PHE A 185 -2.51 2.98 -31.70
CA PHE A 185 -3.36 3.67 -32.68
C PHE A 185 -3.36 5.20 -32.49
N GLY A 186 -2.18 5.82 -32.55
CA GLY A 186 -1.96 7.22 -32.15
C GLY A 186 -2.84 8.26 -32.87
N GLU A 187 -3.01 8.14 -34.18
CA GLU A 187 -3.81 9.12 -34.95
C GLU A 187 -5.31 9.05 -34.59
N ARG A 188 -5.82 7.85 -34.28
CA ARG A 188 -7.22 7.64 -33.89
C ARG A 188 -7.46 8.07 -32.45
N ALA A 189 -6.53 7.76 -31.55
CA ALA A 189 -6.60 8.24 -30.20
C ALA A 189 -6.64 9.77 -30.11
N SER A 190 -5.84 10.46 -30.94
CA SER A 190 -5.88 11.92 -31.03
C SER A 190 -7.25 12.45 -31.49
N LYS A 191 -7.90 11.78 -32.46
CA LYS A 191 -9.27 12.12 -32.90
C LYS A 191 -10.31 11.91 -31.81
N VAL A 192 -10.22 10.82 -31.05
CA VAL A 192 -11.16 10.51 -29.95
C VAL A 192 -10.94 11.46 -28.76
N ALA A 193 -9.69 11.78 -28.41
CA ALA A 193 -9.36 12.75 -27.36
C ALA A 193 -9.83 14.17 -27.72
N LYS A 194 -9.67 14.57 -28.99
CA LYS A 194 -10.20 15.85 -29.48
C LYS A 194 -11.72 15.93 -29.32
N ARG A 195 -12.44 14.85 -29.64
CA ARG A 195 -13.89 14.80 -29.43
C ARG A 195 -14.28 14.88 -27.94
N ALA A 196 -13.49 14.27 -27.04
CA ALA A 196 -13.70 14.42 -25.59
C ALA A 196 -13.54 15.88 -25.13
N GLN A 197 -12.55 16.58 -25.69
CA GLN A 197 -12.34 18.00 -25.44
C GLN A 197 -13.50 18.85 -25.96
N ASP A 198 -13.95 18.61 -27.19
CA ASP A 198 -15.08 19.35 -27.77
C ASP A 198 -16.36 19.19 -26.90
N LEU A 199 -16.63 17.97 -26.42
CA LEU A 199 -17.76 17.67 -25.54
C LEU A 199 -17.64 18.36 -24.17
N LEU A 200 -16.43 18.40 -23.60
CA LEU A 200 -16.16 19.14 -22.36
C LEU A 200 -16.37 20.64 -22.52
N GLU A 201 -15.91 21.22 -23.63
CA GLU A 201 -16.11 22.64 -23.94
C GLU A 201 -17.61 22.95 -24.14
N GLU A 202 -18.39 22.00 -24.66
CA GLU A 202 -19.85 22.11 -24.79
C GLU A 202 -20.59 21.97 -23.44
N GLU A 203 -20.11 21.14 -22.51
CA GLU A 203 -20.64 21.02 -21.14
C GLU A 203 -20.27 22.23 -20.27
N GLU A 204 -19.04 22.73 -20.41
CA GLU A 204 -18.53 23.89 -19.67
C GLU A 204 -19.17 25.19 -20.15
N LYS A 205 -19.55 25.32 -21.44
CA LYS A 205 -20.42 26.41 -21.90
C LYS A 205 -21.81 26.40 -21.26
N ARG A 206 -22.26 25.24 -20.72
CA ARG A 206 -23.54 25.10 -20.01
C ARG A 206 -23.41 25.28 -18.50
N ALA A 207 -22.21 25.17 -17.92
CA ALA A 207 -21.95 25.34 -16.50
C ALA A 207 -21.28 26.70 -16.21
N THR A 208 -21.58 27.33 -15.08
CA THR A 208 -20.86 28.53 -14.64
C THR A 208 -19.35 28.27 -14.55
N PRO A 209 -18.50 29.20 -15.00
CA PRO A 209 -17.07 28.92 -15.21
C PRO A 209 -16.34 28.75 -13.86
N GLY A 210 -15.84 27.54 -13.63
CA GLY A 210 -14.96 27.20 -12.51
C GLY A 210 -13.91 26.21 -12.99
N LEU A 211 -12.64 26.60 -12.94
CA LEU A 211 -11.48 25.78 -13.32
C LEU A 211 -11.18 24.77 -12.21
N SER A 212 -11.91 23.64 -12.17
CA SER A 212 -11.61 22.56 -11.23
C SER A 212 -10.28 21.87 -11.58
N GLY A 213 -9.63 21.25 -10.58
CA GLY A 213 -8.36 20.53 -10.72
C GLY A 213 -8.37 19.39 -11.77
N GLU A 214 -9.54 18.97 -12.24
CA GLU A 214 -9.69 17.95 -13.28
C GLU A 214 -9.23 18.45 -14.67
N ARG A 215 -9.36 19.76 -14.94
CA ARG A 215 -9.04 20.37 -16.24
C ARG A 215 -7.52 20.48 -16.50
N PRO A 216 -6.68 20.93 -15.55
CA PRO A 216 -5.23 20.87 -15.71
C PRO A 216 -4.67 19.46 -15.96
N SER A 217 -5.14 18.44 -15.23
CA SER A 217 -4.71 17.05 -15.41
C SER A 217 -5.11 16.50 -16.79
N LEU A 218 -6.31 16.84 -17.26
CA LEU A 218 -6.80 16.52 -18.60
C LEU A 218 -5.92 17.06 -19.72
N LEU A 219 -5.46 18.30 -19.58
CA LEU A 219 -4.62 18.96 -20.59
C LEU A 219 -3.25 18.29 -20.73
N VAL A 220 -2.67 17.79 -19.64
CA VAL A 220 -1.44 16.99 -19.71
C VAL A 220 -1.65 15.70 -20.48
N LEU A 221 -2.79 15.04 -20.29
CA LEU A 221 -3.12 13.79 -20.99
C LEU A 221 -3.39 14.02 -22.49
N THR A 222 -3.89 15.20 -22.88
CA THR A 222 -4.14 15.55 -24.29
C THR A 222 -2.93 16.19 -24.99
N GLY A 223 -1.83 16.43 -24.26
CA GLY A 223 -0.64 17.10 -24.80
C GLY A 223 -0.83 18.60 -25.05
N ALA A 224 -1.88 19.19 -24.48
CA ALA A 224 -2.13 20.62 -24.49
C ALA A 224 -1.12 21.36 -23.58
N PRO A 225 -0.91 22.68 -23.78
CA PRO A 225 0.07 23.45 -23.00
C PRO A 225 -0.36 23.62 -21.53
N HIS A 226 -0.06 22.62 -20.70
CA HIS A 226 -0.36 22.58 -19.26
C HIS A 226 0.38 23.64 -18.45
N GLU A 227 1.53 24.11 -18.96
CA GLU A 227 2.34 25.15 -18.29
C GLU A 227 1.63 26.50 -18.25
N GLU A 228 0.94 26.90 -19.31
CA GLU A 228 0.20 28.17 -19.34
C GLU A 228 -1.01 28.12 -18.39
N VAL A 229 -1.69 26.97 -18.35
CA VAL A 229 -2.83 26.77 -17.46
C VAL A 229 -2.40 26.73 -16.00
N ALA A 230 -1.31 26.05 -15.67
CA ALA A 230 -0.75 26.07 -14.31
C ALA A 230 -0.41 27.49 -13.85
N LYS A 231 0.23 28.30 -14.72
CA LYS A 231 0.53 29.71 -14.44
C LYS A 231 -0.74 30.55 -14.26
N ALA A 232 -1.75 30.35 -15.11
CA ALA A 232 -3.01 31.09 -15.02
C ALA A 232 -3.75 30.78 -13.72
N VAL A 233 -3.85 29.50 -13.34
CA VAL A 233 -4.48 29.06 -12.08
C VAL A 233 -3.76 29.63 -10.87
N LEU A 234 -2.42 29.58 -10.84
CA LEU A 234 -1.65 30.15 -9.73
C LEU A 234 -1.82 31.68 -9.65
N SER A 235 -1.76 32.38 -10.79
CA SER A 235 -1.96 33.82 -10.82
C SER A 235 -3.36 34.24 -10.35
N GLN A 236 -4.39 33.47 -10.73
CA GLN A 236 -5.76 33.74 -10.30
C GLN A 236 -5.95 33.42 -8.82
N ALA A 237 -5.49 32.25 -8.36
CA ALA A 237 -5.55 31.87 -6.96
C ALA A 237 -4.82 32.85 -6.04
N GLN A 238 -3.71 33.43 -6.51
CA GLN A 238 -2.99 34.48 -5.79
C GLN A 238 -3.77 35.80 -5.73
N ALA A 239 -4.44 36.19 -6.82
CA ALA A 239 -5.23 37.41 -6.88
C ALA A 239 -6.49 37.33 -6.00
N ASP A 240 -7.16 36.18 -6.00
CA ASP A 240 -8.43 35.97 -5.33
C ASP A 240 -8.28 35.39 -3.91
N GLY A 241 -7.04 35.05 -3.49
CA GLY A 241 -6.75 34.36 -2.23
C GLY A 241 -7.32 32.94 -2.17
N ALA A 242 -7.65 32.34 -3.31
CA ALA A 242 -8.31 31.05 -3.43
C ALA A 242 -7.33 29.88 -3.25
N SER A 243 -6.95 29.60 -2.00
CA SER A 243 -6.02 28.52 -1.67
C SER A 243 -6.48 27.11 -2.11
N ALA A 244 -7.79 26.91 -2.26
CA ALA A 244 -8.36 25.64 -2.73
C ALA A 244 -8.03 25.37 -4.22
N ASP A 245 -8.09 26.41 -5.06
CA ASP A 245 -7.79 26.30 -6.49
C ASP A 245 -6.31 26.04 -6.73
N ALA A 246 -5.44 26.72 -5.96
CA ALA A 246 -4.00 26.44 -5.96
C ALA A 246 -3.70 25.00 -5.48
N CYS A 247 -4.34 24.53 -4.40
CA CYS A 247 -4.15 23.16 -3.93
C CYS A 247 -4.67 22.11 -4.94
N GLY A 248 -5.75 22.42 -5.68
CA GLY A 248 -6.27 21.59 -6.76
C GLY A 248 -5.28 21.37 -7.91
N LEU A 249 -4.32 22.28 -8.11
CA LEU A 249 -3.23 22.12 -9.07
C LEU A 249 -2.26 20.98 -8.69
N THR A 250 -2.31 20.47 -7.46
CA THR A 250 -1.51 19.29 -7.07
C THR A 250 -1.83 18.08 -7.94
N ALA A 251 -3.08 17.94 -8.41
CA ALA A 251 -3.47 16.86 -9.32
C ALA A 251 -2.72 16.91 -10.67
N LEU A 252 -2.32 18.11 -11.13
CA LEU A 252 -1.47 18.28 -12.30
C LEU A 252 -0.06 17.75 -12.03
N SER A 253 0.54 18.16 -10.91
CA SER A 253 1.87 17.70 -10.49
C SER A 253 1.90 16.19 -10.33
N ASP A 254 0.87 15.63 -9.68
CA ASP A 254 0.73 14.20 -9.53
C ASP A 254 0.68 13.54 -10.92
N THR A 255 -0.24 13.95 -11.80
CA THR A 255 -0.32 13.42 -13.19
C THR A 255 1.02 13.49 -13.93
N LEU A 256 1.77 14.59 -13.82
CA LEU A 256 3.10 14.73 -14.40
C LEU A 256 4.10 13.72 -13.81
N HIS A 257 4.09 13.53 -12.49
CA HIS A 257 4.94 12.55 -11.83
C HIS A 257 4.67 11.13 -12.35
N LEU A 258 3.40 10.75 -12.47
CA LEU A 258 2.97 9.42 -12.92
C LEU A 258 3.33 9.13 -14.37
N LEU A 259 3.41 10.17 -15.20
CA LEU A 259 3.92 10.09 -16.58
C LEU A 259 5.46 10.03 -16.65
N GLY A 260 6.15 9.94 -15.51
CA GLY A 260 7.60 9.92 -15.40
C GLY A 260 8.25 11.30 -15.60
N ARG A 261 7.46 12.38 -15.59
CA ARG A 261 7.90 13.77 -15.72
C ARG A 261 8.07 14.41 -14.33
N SER A 262 8.69 13.69 -13.40
CA SER A 262 8.86 14.09 -11.99
C SER A 262 9.53 15.45 -11.81
N ALA A 263 10.50 15.80 -12.68
CA ALA A 263 11.15 17.11 -12.65
C ALA A 263 10.17 18.26 -12.97
N GLU A 264 9.21 18.04 -13.87
CA GLU A 264 8.17 19.03 -14.18
C GLU A 264 7.10 19.09 -13.09
N ALA A 265 6.75 17.95 -12.50
CA ALA A 265 5.85 17.89 -11.35
C ALA A 265 6.38 18.73 -10.17
N ALA A 266 7.67 18.59 -9.85
CA ALA A 266 8.29 19.26 -8.72
C ALA A 266 8.30 20.78 -8.85
N ARG A 267 8.37 21.32 -10.08
CA ARG A 267 8.42 22.78 -10.35
C ARG A 267 7.17 23.53 -9.89
N TRP A 268 6.03 22.85 -9.73
CA TRP A 268 4.78 23.48 -9.33
C TRP A 268 4.50 23.41 -7.84
N LEU A 269 5.16 22.50 -7.11
CA LEU A 269 4.83 22.24 -5.70
C LEU A 269 5.19 23.41 -4.78
N ASP A 270 6.32 24.09 -5.03
CA ASP A 270 6.68 25.29 -4.28
C ASP A 270 5.72 26.45 -4.53
N PRO A 271 5.41 26.83 -5.79
CA PRO A 271 4.37 27.83 -6.07
C PRO A 271 2.99 27.50 -5.48
N ILE A 272 2.58 26.23 -5.51
CA ILE A 272 1.33 25.79 -4.88
C ILE A 272 1.38 26.04 -3.37
N LEU A 273 2.47 25.66 -2.70
CA LEU A 273 2.64 25.80 -1.25
C LEU A 273 2.85 27.25 -0.80
N GLU A 274 3.31 28.15 -1.66
CA GLU A 274 3.35 29.60 -1.37
C GLU A 274 1.94 30.20 -1.25
N ILE A 275 1.00 29.75 -2.09
CA ILE A 275 -0.41 30.23 -2.08
C ILE A 275 -1.26 29.42 -1.10
N ALA A 276 -1.01 28.11 -1.00
CA ALA A 276 -1.76 27.15 -0.18
C ALA A 276 -0.81 26.41 0.80
N PRO A 277 -0.29 27.09 1.83
CA PRO A 277 0.74 26.54 2.72
C PRO A 277 0.29 25.32 3.54
N ALA A 278 -1.01 25.13 3.72
CA ALA A 278 -1.60 23.97 4.39
C ALA A 278 -2.08 22.87 3.42
N CYS A 279 -1.74 22.94 2.13
CA CYS A 279 -2.12 21.92 1.15
C CYS A 279 -1.37 20.61 1.45
N ARG A 280 -2.07 19.65 2.06
CA ARG A 280 -1.53 18.34 2.46
C ARG A 280 -0.94 17.58 1.28
N ASP A 281 -1.70 17.46 0.20
CA ASP A 281 -1.30 16.66 -0.95
C ASP A 281 -0.02 17.20 -1.62
N ALA A 282 0.12 18.53 -1.69
CA ALA A 282 1.32 19.16 -2.22
C ALA A 282 2.56 18.90 -1.36
N HIS A 283 2.46 18.98 -0.04
CA HIS A 283 3.56 18.62 0.86
C HIS A 283 3.94 17.14 0.76
N HIS A 284 2.95 16.25 0.71
CA HIS A 284 3.18 14.81 0.56
C HIS A 284 3.89 14.47 -0.75
N LEU A 285 3.36 14.96 -1.88
CA LEU A 285 3.94 14.75 -3.19
C LEU A 285 5.35 15.32 -3.28
N LYS A 286 5.58 16.51 -2.71
CA LYS A 286 6.93 17.12 -2.67
C LYS A 286 7.93 16.23 -1.95
N CYS A 287 7.58 15.75 -0.76
CA CYS A 287 8.48 14.90 0.00
C CYS A 287 8.65 13.52 -0.65
N GLU A 288 7.64 13.00 -1.34
CA GLU A 288 7.75 11.77 -2.13
C GLU A 288 8.74 11.90 -3.29
N LEU A 289 8.61 12.94 -4.12
CA LEU A 289 9.52 13.21 -5.23
C LEU A 289 10.98 13.32 -4.76
N ILE A 290 11.22 14.04 -3.65
CA ILE A 290 12.55 14.18 -3.06
C ILE A 290 13.07 12.84 -2.52
N SER A 291 12.20 12.03 -1.92
CA SER A 291 12.56 10.71 -1.40
C SER A 291 12.97 9.74 -2.51
N LEU A 292 12.31 9.80 -3.68
CA LEU A 292 12.68 8.99 -4.85
C LEU A 292 14.06 9.36 -5.40
N GLU A 293 14.44 10.64 -5.32
CA GLU A 293 15.79 11.12 -5.65
C GLU A 293 16.83 10.76 -4.57
N LYS A 294 16.43 10.17 -3.44
CA LYS A 294 17.28 9.84 -2.28
C LYS A 294 18.06 11.05 -1.74
N ARG A 295 17.51 12.26 -1.91
CA ARG A 295 18.12 13.51 -1.39
C ARG A 295 17.69 13.71 0.06
N TRP A 296 18.36 12.99 0.96
CA TRP A 296 17.91 12.87 2.35
C TRP A 296 17.90 14.20 3.13
N ASP A 297 18.85 15.11 2.92
CA ASP A 297 18.82 16.44 3.55
C ASP A 297 17.62 17.29 3.09
N ALA A 298 17.30 17.22 1.80
CA ALA A 298 16.13 17.90 1.24
C ALA A 298 14.84 17.26 1.74
N LEU A 299 14.82 15.93 1.91
CA LEU A 299 13.66 15.21 2.48
C LEU A 299 13.44 15.60 3.93
N LEU A 300 14.53 15.71 4.72
CA LEU A 300 14.47 16.16 6.11
C LEU A 300 13.86 17.56 6.21
N THR A 301 14.34 18.48 5.37
CA THR A 301 13.82 19.86 5.30
C THR A 301 12.35 19.89 4.87
N CYS A 302 11.99 19.10 3.85
CA CYS A 302 10.61 18.96 3.37
C CYS A 302 9.67 18.43 4.48
N ALA A 303 10.07 17.35 5.14
CA ALA A 303 9.28 16.73 6.20
C ALA A 303 9.11 17.66 7.40
N GLN A 304 10.13 18.43 7.77
CA GLN A 304 10.03 19.44 8.83
C GLN A 304 9.09 20.60 8.45
N ALA A 305 9.12 21.04 7.18
CA ALA A 305 8.20 22.05 6.68
C ALA A 305 6.74 21.56 6.69
N GLY A 306 6.52 20.33 6.22
CA GLY A 306 5.21 19.67 6.27
C GLY A 306 4.70 19.49 7.69
N ALA A 307 5.53 19.00 8.62
CA ALA A 307 5.17 18.87 10.03
C ALA A 307 4.84 20.21 10.71
N LYS A 308 5.51 21.31 10.30
CA LYS A 308 5.20 22.65 10.79
C LYS A 308 3.87 23.18 10.25
N ALA A 309 3.58 22.91 8.98
CA ALA A 309 2.33 23.33 8.33
C ALA A 309 1.13 22.46 8.78
N LEU A 310 1.36 21.19 9.07
CA LEU A 310 0.35 20.16 9.36
C LEU A 310 0.75 19.39 10.63
N PRO A 311 0.66 20.01 11.82
CA PRO A 311 1.17 19.43 13.08
C PRO A 311 0.46 18.15 13.52
N ASP A 312 -0.77 17.91 13.04
CA ASP A 312 -1.56 16.72 13.38
C ASP A 312 -1.31 15.52 12.44
N ASP A 313 -0.57 15.72 11.34
CA ASP A 313 -0.25 14.69 10.37
C ASP A 313 1.02 13.92 10.77
N ALA A 314 0.83 12.70 11.25
CA ALA A 314 1.90 11.84 11.72
C ALA A 314 2.83 11.34 10.60
N ASP A 315 2.41 11.39 9.33
CA ASP A 315 3.20 10.89 8.20
C ASP A 315 4.48 11.71 7.99
N PHE A 316 4.45 13.02 8.30
CA PHE A 316 5.66 13.84 8.22
C PHE A 316 6.71 13.43 9.25
N GLY A 317 6.30 12.94 10.42
CA GLY A 317 7.21 12.36 11.41
C GLY A 317 7.90 11.09 10.88
N VAL A 318 7.17 10.25 10.16
CA VAL A 318 7.72 9.04 9.50
C VAL A 318 8.68 9.41 8.37
N ARG A 319 8.35 10.42 7.56
CA ARG A 319 9.20 10.94 6.49
C ARG A 319 10.48 11.57 7.04
N GLN A 320 10.38 12.31 8.14
CA GLN A 320 11.55 12.85 8.85
C GLN A 320 12.46 11.73 9.37
N ALA A 321 11.90 10.70 10.01
CA ALA A 321 12.68 9.55 10.46
C ALA A 321 13.32 8.78 9.29
N THR A 322 12.63 8.69 8.15
CA THR A 322 13.16 8.09 6.92
C THR A 322 14.34 8.89 6.36
N ALA A 323 14.25 10.22 6.36
CA ALA A 323 15.34 11.10 5.97
C ALA A 323 16.56 10.93 6.89
N LEU A 324 16.35 10.96 8.21
CA LEU A 324 17.40 10.76 9.20
C LEU A 324 18.08 9.40 9.05
N ARG A 325 17.30 8.34 8.77
CA ARG A 325 17.84 7.02 8.43
C ARG A 325 18.73 7.07 7.19
N GLY A 326 18.28 7.73 6.12
CA GLY A 326 19.07 7.89 4.89
C GLY A 326 20.38 8.66 5.10
N LEU A 327 20.40 9.57 6.09
CA LEU A 327 21.59 10.31 6.52
C LEU A 327 22.49 9.55 7.51
N GLY A 328 22.13 8.32 7.90
CA GLY A 328 22.85 7.55 8.93
C GLY A 328 22.66 8.07 10.37
N ARG A 329 21.73 9.00 10.59
CA ARG A 329 21.42 9.61 11.90
C ARG A 329 20.35 8.79 12.63
N TYR A 330 20.69 7.54 12.95
CA TYR A 330 19.72 6.53 13.43
C TYR A 330 19.16 6.86 14.81
N GLU A 331 19.98 7.34 15.75
CA GLU A 331 19.57 7.67 17.11
C GLU A 331 18.50 8.78 17.12
N GLU A 332 18.67 9.81 16.29
CA GLU A 332 17.70 10.89 16.16
C GLU A 332 16.37 10.41 15.57
N ALA A 333 16.43 9.51 14.58
CA ALA A 333 15.25 8.89 14.01
C ALA A 333 14.50 8.03 15.04
N ILE A 334 15.23 7.29 15.88
CA ILE A 334 14.67 6.49 16.97
C ILE A 334 13.98 7.39 18.00
N VAL A 335 14.63 8.43 18.50
CA VAL A 335 14.05 9.36 19.48
C VAL A 335 12.75 9.98 18.94
N LEU A 336 12.77 10.42 17.68
CA LEU A 336 11.60 10.99 17.03
C LEU A 336 10.43 9.99 16.95
N LEU A 337 10.70 8.77 16.49
CA LEU A 337 9.68 7.74 16.34
C LEU A 337 9.17 7.23 17.69
N GLU A 338 10.03 7.09 18.71
CA GLU A 338 9.63 6.74 20.08
C GLU A 338 8.64 7.76 20.65
N ALA A 339 8.91 9.06 20.48
CA ALA A 339 7.98 10.11 20.88
C ALA A 339 6.66 10.06 20.09
N ALA A 340 6.71 9.71 18.80
CA ALA A 340 5.51 9.55 17.97
C ALA A 340 4.65 8.36 18.41
N VAL A 341 5.24 7.17 18.55
CA VAL A 341 4.50 5.96 18.93
C VAL A 341 4.00 6.01 20.37
N ARG A 342 4.70 6.67 21.30
CA ARG A 342 4.21 6.84 22.67
C ARG A 342 2.98 7.74 22.75
N ARG A 343 2.83 8.70 21.83
CA ARG A 343 1.61 9.54 21.71
C ARG A 343 0.46 8.81 21.05
N ARG A 344 0.74 8.00 20.03
CA ARG A 344 -0.27 7.22 19.28
C ARG A 344 0.21 5.78 19.06
N PRO A 345 0.11 4.90 20.08
CA PRO A 345 0.66 3.54 20.01
C PRO A 345 -0.07 2.62 19.02
N HIS A 346 -1.26 3.01 18.58
CA HIS A 346 -2.05 2.27 17.58
C HIS A 346 -1.77 2.69 16.13
N ALA A 347 -0.88 3.67 15.90
CA ALA A 347 -0.48 4.09 14.55
C ALA A 347 0.57 3.14 13.96
N GLY A 348 0.18 2.31 12.98
CA GLY A 348 1.02 1.22 12.47
C GLY A 348 2.28 1.66 11.70
N GLY A 349 2.25 2.81 11.02
CA GLY A 349 3.39 3.33 10.24
C GLY A 349 4.62 3.69 11.09
N PRO A 350 4.49 4.59 12.09
CA PRO A 350 5.57 4.92 13.02
C PRO A 350 6.09 3.69 13.80
N MET A 351 5.18 2.81 14.23
CA MET A 351 5.53 1.59 14.98
C MET A 351 6.43 0.65 14.16
N SER A 352 6.07 0.44 12.90
CA SER A 352 6.84 -0.41 11.98
C SER A 352 8.20 0.21 11.64
N SER A 353 8.24 1.53 11.46
CA SER A 353 9.48 2.28 11.19
C SER A 353 10.46 2.19 12.38
N LEU A 354 9.92 2.27 13.60
CA LEU A 354 10.71 2.14 14.82
C LEU A 354 11.28 0.74 14.99
N ALA A 355 10.45 -0.29 14.80
CA ALA A 355 10.91 -1.68 14.83
C ALA A 355 12.02 -1.93 13.81
N ASN A 356 11.89 -1.42 12.58
CA ASN A 356 12.92 -1.57 11.56
C ASN A 356 14.26 -0.95 11.99
N LEU A 357 14.26 0.26 12.56
CA LEU A 357 15.48 0.88 13.09
C LEU A 357 16.10 0.08 14.23
N TYR A 358 15.28 -0.43 15.16
CA TYR A 358 15.76 -1.30 16.23
C TYR A 358 16.39 -2.58 15.67
N THR A 359 15.76 -3.22 14.68
CA THR A 359 16.31 -4.46 14.09
C THR A 359 17.59 -4.23 13.29
N MET A 360 17.80 -3.02 12.77
CA MET A 360 19.01 -2.65 12.04
C MET A 360 20.18 -2.25 12.95
N THR A 361 19.89 -1.62 14.09
CA THR A 361 20.93 -0.94 14.90
C THR A 361 21.11 -1.51 16.31
N ARG A 362 20.16 -2.34 16.77
CA ARG A 362 19.99 -2.72 18.18
C ARG A 362 19.65 -4.20 18.36
N THR A 363 19.96 -5.05 17.37
CA THR A 363 19.75 -6.50 17.44
C THR A 363 20.90 -7.16 18.18
N ASP A 364 20.94 -6.97 19.50
CA ASP A 364 21.90 -7.63 20.38
C ASP A 364 21.21 -8.17 21.66
N PRO A 365 21.74 -9.26 22.26
CA PRO A 365 21.13 -9.88 23.44
C PRO A 365 21.01 -8.95 24.65
N LYS A 366 21.94 -8.00 24.83
CA LYS A 366 21.91 -7.05 25.94
C LYS A 366 20.73 -6.09 25.77
N LYS A 367 20.55 -5.54 24.57
CA LYS A 367 19.44 -4.62 24.29
C LYS A 367 18.07 -5.27 24.38
N TRP A 368 17.96 -6.52 23.94
CA TRP A 368 16.76 -7.31 24.21
C TRP A 368 16.53 -7.48 25.73
N GLY A 369 17.55 -7.82 26.52
CA GLY A 369 17.42 -7.96 27.97
C GLY A 369 16.95 -6.67 28.67
N GLU A 370 17.46 -5.50 28.25
CA GLU A 370 17.02 -4.20 28.74
C GLU A 370 15.52 -3.96 28.47
N LEU A 371 15.07 -4.22 27.22
CA LEU A 371 13.67 -4.03 26.83
C LEU A 371 12.74 -5.05 27.51
N GLU A 372 13.20 -6.28 27.66
CA GLU A 372 12.43 -7.35 28.29
C GLU A 372 12.21 -7.04 29.77
N ALA A 373 13.25 -6.67 30.52
CA ALA A 373 13.13 -6.26 31.91
C ALA A 373 12.24 -5.01 32.07
N ALA A 374 12.34 -4.05 31.14
CA ALA A 374 11.48 -2.87 31.15
C ALA A 374 10.01 -3.20 30.86
N CYS A 375 9.74 -4.15 29.95
CA CYS A 375 8.39 -4.67 29.71
C CYS A 375 7.84 -5.43 30.92
N GLU A 376 8.65 -6.23 31.60
CA GLU A 376 8.24 -6.94 32.83
C GLU A 376 7.89 -5.97 33.95
N ALA A 377 8.68 -4.90 34.13
CA ALA A 377 8.41 -3.86 35.11
C ALA A 377 7.16 -3.03 34.77
N LYS A 378 6.84 -2.86 33.48
CA LYS A 378 5.68 -2.12 32.99
C LYS A 378 4.99 -2.86 31.84
N PRO A 379 4.18 -3.89 32.12
CA PRO A 379 3.51 -4.67 31.08
C PRO A 379 2.54 -3.84 30.23
N ASP A 380 2.08 -2.71 30.76
CA ASP A 380 1.21 -1.77 30.08
C ASP A 380 1.94 -0.88 29.06
N ASP A 381 3.27 -0.85 29.03
CA ASP A 381 4.03 -0.15 27.99
C ASP A 381 4.04 -0.94 26.67
N ILE A 382 3.01 -0.72 25.86
CA ILE A 382 2.81 -1.36 24.54
C ILE A 382 4.07 -1.26 23.68
N VAL A 383 4.72 -0.09 23.67
CA VAL A 383 5.84 0.19 22.77
C VAL A 383 7.04 -0.63 23.19
N THR A 384 7.40 -0.60 24.47
CA THR A 384 8.51 -1.39 25.02
C THR A 384 8.30 -2.88 24.81
N CYS A 385 7.11 -3.39 25.15
CA CYS A 385 6.79 -4.81 25.01
C CYS A 385 6.77 -5.28 23.55
N PHE A 386 6.32 -4.42 22.61
CA PHE A 386 6.38 -4.72 21.19
C PHE A 386 7.84 -4.83 20.72
N LEU A 387 8.68 -3.85 21.05
CA LEU A 387 10.11 -3.87 20.68
C LEU A 387 10.85 -5.06 21.30
N ALA A 388 10.56 -5.42 22.55
CA ALA A 388 11.10 -6.61 23.19
C ALA A 388 10.75 -7.89 22.42
N GLY A 389 9.49 -8.05 22.02
CA GLY A 389 9.05 -9.19 21.22
C GLY A 389 9.64 -9.21 19.81
N VAL A 390 9.79 -8.05 19.15
CA VAL A 390 10.47 -7.93 17.85
C VAL A 390 11.92 -8.37 17.96
N LEU A 391 12.69 -7.85 18.92
CA LEU A 391 14.09 -8.27 19.08
C LEU A 391 14.20 -9.76 19.47
N ALA A 392 13.26 -10.27 20.27
CA ALA A 392 13.20 -11.69 20.60
C ALA A 392 13.08 -12.56 19.33
N HIS A 393 12.27 -12.13 18.35
CA HIS A 393 12.15 -12.82 17.07
C HIS A 393 13.48 -12.87 16.29
N TYR A 394 14.16 -11.72 16.14
CA TYR A 394 15.42 -11.63 15.39
C TYR A 394 16.61 -12.27 16.11
N LEU A 395 16.52 -12.47 17.43
CA LEU A 395 17.52 -13.19 18.24
C LEU A 395 17.16 -14.67 18.44
N ALA A 396 16.20 -15.21 17.67
CA ALA A 396 15.71 -16.59 17.77
C ALA A 396 15.19 -17.01 19.16
N LYS A 397 14.79 -16.06 20.01
CA LYS A 397 14.13 -16.29 21.31
C LYS A 397 12.63 -16.45 21.09
N HIS A 398 12.25 -17.49 20.37
CA HIS A 398 10.90 -17.64 19.81
C HIS A 398 9.81 -17.74 20.89
N GLU A 399 10.03 -18.42 22.01
CA GLU A 399 9.06 -18.48 23.12
C GLU A 399 8.79 -17.09 23.70
N ALA A 400 9.83 -16.29 23.91
CA ALA A 400 9.70 -14.92 24.42
C ALA A 400 8.94 -14.05 23.42
N CYS A 401 9.26 -14.16 22.13
CA CYS A 401 8.51 -13.47 21.07
C CYS A 401 7.02 -13.83 21.10
N VAL A 402 6.68 -15.12 21.09
CA VAL A 402 5.28 -15.58 21.10
C VAL A 402 4.56 -15.07 22.35
N SER A 403 5.18 -15.15 23.52
CA SER A 403 4.63 -14.62 24.77
C SER A 403 4.31 -13.12 24.67
N ARG A 404 5.28 -12.32 24.23
CA ARG A 404 5.12 -10.85 24.10
C ARG A 404 4.09 -10.49 23.04
N MET A 405 4.15 -11.09 21.86
CA MET A 405 3.21 -10.80 20.78
C MET A 405 1.77 -11.18 21.15
N ASN A 406 1.57 -12.33 21.82
CA ASN A 406 0.24 -12.74 22.29
C ASN A 406 -0.35 -11.74 23.30
N SER A 407 0.47 -11.18 24.19
CA SER A 407 0.03 -10.15 25.13
C SER A 407 -0.43 -8.85 24.45
N LEU A 408 -0.04 -8.64 23.18
CA LEU A 408 -0.34 -7.43 22.41
C LEU A 408 -1.43 -7.62 21.36
N LEU A 409 -1.84 -8.85 21.05
CA LEU A 409 -2.80 -9.15 19.98
C LEU A 409 -4.11 -8.37 20.09
N ASP A 410 -4.63 -8.24 21.31
CA ASP A 410 -5.91 -7.57 21.56
C ASP A 410 -5.74 -6.08 21.91
N ARG A 411 -4.51 -5.65 22.22
CA ARG A 411 -4.15 -4.27 22.50
C ARG A 411 -3.78 -3.50 21.23
N LEU A 412 -3.35 -4.21 20.19
CA LEU A 412 -3.00 -3.67 18.87
C LEU A 412 -3.77 -4.41 17.74
N PRO A 413 -5.11 -4.37 17.74
CA PRO A 413 -5.93 -5.19 16.81
C PRO A 413 -5.75 -4.81 15.34
N SER A 414 -5.30 -3.59 15.05
CA SER A 414 -5.04 -3.07 13.71
C SER A 414 -3.58 -3.21 13.25
N GLN A 415 -2.67 -3.75 14.08
CA GLN A 415 -1.26 -3.87 13.74
C GLN A 415 -0.92 -5.27 13.23
N PRO A 416 -0.71 -5.47 11.93
CA PRO A 416 -0.51 -6.80 11.37
C PRO A 416 0.82 -7.45 11.76
N ARG A 417 1.85 -6.63 12.07
CA ARG A 417 3.15 -7.16 12.48
C ARG A 417 3.10 -7.97 13.78
N VAL A 418 2.16 -7.69 14.68
CA VAL A 418 2.02 -8.43 15.94
C VAL A 418 1.70 -9.92 15.67
N PRO A 419 0.59 -10.27 15.00
CA PRO A 419 0.32 -11.66 14.65
C PRO A 419 1.35 -12.24 13.66
N MET A 420 2.01 -11.45 12.80
CA MET A 420 3.07 -11.97 11.93
C MET A 420 4.29 -12.49 12.72
N TYR A 421 4.83 -11.69 13.65
CA TYR A 421 5.99 -12.12 14.44
C TYR A 421 5.65 -13.32 15.34
N ALA A 422 4.42 -13.35 15.88
CA ALA A 422 3.91 -14.50 16.61
C ALA A 422 3.81 -15.75 15.71
N ALA A 423 3.31 -15.60 14.47
CA ALA A 423 3.14 -16.70 13.53
C ALA A 423 4.49 -17.33 13.15
N ILE A 424 5.45 -16.53 12.72
CA ILE A 424 6.77 -17.04 12.30
C ILE A 424 7.52 -17.66 13.48
N SER A 425 7.46 -17.03 14.66
CA SER A 425 8.11 -17.62 15.84
C SER A 425 7.42 -18.90 16.29
N SER A 426 6.09 -19.01 16.16
CA SER A 426 5.36 -20.27 16.41
C SER A 426 5.73 -21.36 15.41
N PHE A 427 5.94 -21.00 14.14
CA PHE A 427 6.41 -21.92 13.11
C PHE A 427 7.79 -22.48 13.43
N TYR A 428 8.75 -21.63 13.83
CA TYR A 428 10.09 -22.09 14.25
C TYR A 428 10.08 -22.96 15.52
N LEU A 429 9.03 -22.85 16.35
CA LEU A 429 8.80 -23.73 17.50
C LEU A 429 8.09 -25.04 17.14
N GLY A 430 7.77 -25.27 15.86
CA GLY A 430 6.99 -26.42 15.41
C GLY A 430 5.50 -26.36 15.75
N ARG A 431 4.98 -25.22 16.20
CA ARG A 431 3.56 -24.99 16.52
C ARG A 431 2.81 -24.53 15.26
N VAL A 432 2.72 -25.44 14.29
CA VAL A 432 2.29 -25.15 12.93
C VAL A 432 0.83 -24.66 12.87
N GLU A 433 -0.07 -25.26 13.65
CA GLU A 433 -1.49 -24.89 13.69
C GLU A 433 -1.70 -23.48 14.26
N ASP A 434 -0.86 -23.08 15.22
CA ASP A 434 -0.91 -21.72 15.79
C ASP A 434 -0.34 -20.71 14.79
N ALA A 435 0.75 -21.06 14.11
CA ALA A 435 1.33 -20.23 13.05
C ALA A 435 0.30 -19.94 11.94
N ASP A 436 -0.49 -20.94 11.53
CA ASP A 436 -1.56 -20.78 10.54
C ASP A 436 -2.64 -19.82 10.96
N LYS A 437 -3.16 -19.97 12.19
CA LYS A 437 -4.21 -19.10 12.72
C LYS A 437 -3.71 -17.66 12.79
N LEU A 438 -2.47 -17.47 13.25
CA LEU A 438 -1.87 -16.16 13.43
C LEU A 438 -1.57 -15.48 12.09
N ILE A 439 -1.00 -16.19 11.11
CA ILE A 439 -0.72 -15.59 9.79
C ILE A 439 -2.01 -15.30 9.01
N ALA A 440 -3.04 -16.13 9.17
CA ALA A 440 -4.37 -15.85 8.62
C ALA A 440 -5.02 -14.62 9.27
N ARG A 441 -4.81 -14.41 10.59
CA ARG A 441 -5.22 -13.17 11.28
C ARG A 441 -4.47 -11.97 10.72
N ALA A 442 -3.15 -12.06 10.54
CA ALA A 442 -2.35 -10.99 9.95
C ALA A 442 -2.83 -10.60 8.55
N ALA A 443 -3.09 -11.58 7.67
CA ALA A 443 -3.58 -11.34 6.32
C ALA A 443 -4.95 -10.63 6.28
N LYS A 444 -5.82 -10.88 7.26
CA LYS A 444 -7.09 -10.15 7.40
C LYS A 444 -6.91 -8.70 7.83
N ILE A 445 -5.90 -8.42 8.66
CA ILE A 445 -5.61 -7.07 9.16
C ILE A 445 -4.91 -6.23 8.09
N SER A 446 -3.89 -6.77 7.44
CA SER A 446 -3.11 -6.06 6.41
C SER A 446 -3.86 -5.76 5.13
N GLY A 447 -4.91 -6.53 4.82
CA GLY A 447 -5.51 -6.52 3.49
C GLY A 447 -4.45 -6.80 2.41
N ALA A 448 -4.50 -6.08 1.28
CA ALA A 448 -3.56 -6.24 0.18
C ALA A 448 -2.23 -5.46 0.33
N MET A 449 -2.05 -4.65 1.39
CA MET A 449 -1.01 -3.59 1.41
C MET A 449 0.29 -3.92 2.15
N ASP A 450 0.34 -4.96 2.98
CA ASP A 450 1.62 -5.40 3.58
C ASP A 450 2.15 -6.65 2.84
N PRO A 451 3.07 -6.49 1.88
CA PRO A 451 3.65 -7.61 1.15
C PRO A 451 4.30 -8.65 2.07
N ASP A 452 4.88 -8.25 3.21
CA ASP A 452 5.59 -9.15 4.12
C ASP A 452 4.69 -10.26 4.68
N VAL A 453 3.36 -10.04 4.76
CA VAL A 453 2.43 -11.10 5.19
C VAL A 453 2.46 -12.29 4.23
N TYR A 454 2.49 -12.04 2.93
CA TYR A 454 2.52 -13.11 1.93
C TYR A 454 3.86 -13.84 1.95
N TYR A 455 4.96 -13.12 2.12
CA TYR A 455 6.27 -13.75 2.33
C TYR A 455 6.31 -14.62 3.60
N CYS A 456 5.77 -14.11 4.71
CA CYS A 456 5.70 -14.87 5.96
C CYS A 456 4.81 -16.12 5.79
N ARG A 457 3.67 -16.01 5.10
CA ARG A 457 2.78 -17.15 4.86
C ARG A 457 3.43 -18.18 3.94
N SER A 458 4.12 -17.77 2.88
CA SER A 458 4.85 -18.70 2.01
C SER A 458 5.91 -19.48 2.78
N LEU A 459 6.62 -18.85 3.72
CA LEU A 459 7.60 -19.54 4.57
C LEU A 459 6.96 -20.64 5.43
N ILE A 460 5.76 -20.39 5.96
CA ILE A 460 5.03 -21.33 6.83
C ILE A 460 4.45 -22.49 6.00
N VAL A 461 4.02 -22.26 4.75
CA VAL A 461 3.31 -23.28 3.94
C VAL A 461 4.17 -24.04 2.94
N ARG A 462 5.36 -23.54 2.55
CA ARG A 462 6.17 -24.10 1.44
C ARG A 462 6.55 -25.58 1.56
N ASP A 463 6.54 -26.15 2.76
CA ASP A 463 6.89 -27.56 2.99
C ASP A 463 5.69 -28.52 2.85
N ARG A 464 4.46 -27.98 2.85
CA ARG A 464 3.19 -28.76 2.84
C ARG A 464 2.24 -28.37 1.71
N ASP A 465 2.38 -27.16 1.17
CA ASP A 465 1.56 -26.61 0.11
C ASP A 465 2.39 -25.65 -0.76
N ILE A 466 3.18 -26.24 -1.66
CA ILE A 466 4.02 -25.52 -2.62
C ILE A 466 3.18 -24.61 -3.54
N PRO A 467 2.02 -25.03 -4.10
CA PRO A 467 1.17 -24.15 -4.90
C PRO A 467 0.76 -22.86 -4.17
N SER A 468 0.29 -22.96 -2.92
CA SER A 468 -0.07 -21.78 -2.14
C SER A 468 1.14 -20.88 -1.83
N ALA A 469 2.31 -21.48 -1.54
CA ALA A 469 3.54 -20.70 -1.34
C ALA A 469 3.96 -19.93 -2.59
N ILE A 470 3.81 -20.53 -3.78
CA ILE A 470 4.08 -19.87 -5.07
C ILE A 470 3.14 -18.68 -5.27
N GLU A 471 1.84 -18.86 -5.05
CA GLU A 471 0.84 -17.79 -5.18
C GLU A 471 1.17 -16.59 -4.26
N ASP A 472 1.57 -16.89 -3.03
CA ASP A 472 1.98 -15.91 -2.03
C ASP A 472 3.23 -15.13 -2.45
N LEU A 473 4.28 -15.81 -2.93
CA LEU A 473 5.48 -15.12 -3.41
C LEU A 473 5.22 -14.29 -4.66
N GLU A 474 4.36 -14.75 -5.57
CA GLU A 474 3.94 -13.95 -6.71
C GLU A 474 3.18 -12.71 -6.27
N ARG A 475 2.32 -12.82 -5.24
CA ARG A 475 1.61 -11.69 -4.65
C ARG A 475 2.56 -10.72 -3.96
N PHE A 476 3.53 -11.22 -3.20
CA PHE A 476 4.60 -10.42 -2.63
C PHE A 476 5.28 -9.60 -3.72
N LEU A 477 5.76 -10.23 -4.80
CA LEU A 477 6.50 -9.54 -5.86
C LEU A 477 5.65 -8.51 -6.61
N ARG A 478 4.35 -8.79 -6.84
CA ARG A 478 3.42 -7.82 -7.45
C ARG A 478 3.31 -6.54 -6.63
N VAL A 479 3.24 -6.63 -5.31
CA VAL A 479 3.10 -5.48 -4.41
C VAL A 479 4.47 -4.82 -4.12
N ALA A 480 5.50 -5.63 -3.87
CA ALA A 480 6.85 -5.18 -3.53
C ALA A 480 7.51 -4.36 -4.66
N SER A 481 7.30 -4.77 -5.92
CA SER A 481 7.83 -4.08 -7.10
C SER A 481 7.25 -2.68 -7.33
N GLN A 482 6.23 -2.30 -6.55
CA GLN A 482 5.59 -0.98 -6.59
C GLN A 482 6.18 0.00 -5.56
N GLY A 483 7.19 -0.38 -4.76
CA GLY A 483 8.04 0.59 -4.03
C GLY A 483 8.27 0.40 -2.53
N TRP A 484 8.23 -0.82 -1.98
CA TRP A 484 8.22 -1.03 -0.51
C TRP A 484 9.33 -1.91 0.07
N HIS A 485 10.23 -2.42 -0.77
CA HIS A 485 11.33 -3.29 -0.34
C HIS A 485 12.65 -2.99 -1.05
N SER A 486 13.76 -3.41 -0.42
CA SER A 486 15.08 -3.31 -1.04
C SER A 486 15.17 -4.21 -2.27
N GLU A 487 15.93 -3.77 -3.28
CA GLU A 487 16.20 -4.53 -4.50
C GLU A 487 16.70 -5.95 -4.17
N GLY A 488 17.64 -6.06 -3.22
CA GLY A 488 18.16 -7.38 -2.79
C GLY A 488 17.12 -8.29 -2.12
N LYS A 489 16.05 -7.76 -1.52
CA LYS A 489 14.95 -8.61 -1.01
C LYS A 489 14.07 -9.09 -2.16
N ILE A 490 13.79 -8.23 -3.14
CA ILE A 490 13.02 -8.59 -4.34
C ILE A 490 13.76 -9.66 -5.15
N GLU A 491 15.07 -9.53 -5.33
CA GLU A 491 15.92 -10.52 -6.00
C GLU A 491 15.86 -11.87 -5.28
N ARG A 492 16.09 -11.89 -3.96
CA ARG A 492 16.03 -13.13 -3.16
C ARG A 492 14.68 -13.83 -3.28
N VAL A 493 13.57 -13.09 -3.15
CA VAL A 493 12.23 -13.67 -3.27
C VAL A 493 11.97 -14.20 -4.68
N THR A 494 12.52 -13.54 -5.71
CA THR A 494 12.44 -14.01 -7.10
C THR A 494 13.18 -15.33 -7.29
N GLU A 495 14.35 -15.49 -6.65
CA GLU A 495 15.10 -16.75 -6.63
C GLU A 495 14.36 -17.86 -5.87
N GLU A 496 13.83 -17.57 -4.68
CA GLU A 496 13.02 -18.51 -3.89
C GLU A 496 11.80 -19.00 -4.70
N LEU A 497 11.10 -18.09 -5.39
CA LEU A 497 9.98 -18.44 -6.28
C LEU A 497 10.43 -19.33 -7.44
N ALA A 498 11.60 -19.07 -8.03
CA ALA A 498 12.14 -19.90 -9.10
C ALA A 498 12.52 -21.31 -8.62
N MET A 499 13.00 -21.46 -7.38
CA MET A 499 13.26 -22.75 -6.74
C MET A 499 11.95 -23.53 -6.52
N LEU A 500 10.94 -22.89 -5.91
CA LEU A 500 9.65 -23.53 -5.64
C LEU A 500 8.96 -24.03 -6.91
N ARG A 501 9.02 -23.25 -8.01
CA ARG A 501 8.50 -23.67 -9.33
C ARG A 501 9.21 -24.91 -9.90
N LYS A 502 10.44 -25.18 -9.48
CA LYS A 502 11.20 -26.39 -9.82
C LYS A 502 10.99 -27.53 -8.83
N GLY A 503 10.10 -27.37 -7.85
CA GLY A 503 9.88 -28.33 -6.77
C GLY A 503 10.99 -28.35 -5.72
N VAL A 504 11.88 -27.36 -5.73
CA VAL A 504 12.97 -27.24 -4.75
C VAL A 504 12.52 -26.30 -3.64
N ILE A 505 12.48 -26.80 -2.41
CA ILE A 505 12.17 -25.99 -1.23
C ILE A 505 13.39 -25.10 -0.93
N PRO A 506 13.24 -23.75 -0.94
CA PRO A 506 14.34 -22.86 -0.63
C PRO A 506 14.80 -23.06 0.82
N PRO A 507 16.12 -22.98 1.08
CA PRO A 507 16.60 -23.00 2.45
C PRO A 507 15.97 -21.84 3.25
N PRO A 508 15.79 -21.98 4.57
CA PRO A 508 15.45 -20.84 5.42
C PRO A 508 16.50 -19.75 5.22
N ALA A 509 16.09 -18.48 5.05
CA ALA A 509 17.03 -17.38 4.88
C ALA A 509 18.02 -17.35 6.07
N GLU A 510 19.29 -17.65 5.80
CA GLU A 510 20.29 -18.01 6.81
C GLU A 510 20.68 -16.86 7.76
N ALA A 511 20.24 -15.63 7.50
CA ALA A 511 20.76 -14.43 8.16
C ALA A 511 20.07 -14.01 9.47
N HIS A 512 18.90 -14.57 9.83
CA HIS A 512 18.13 -14.08 11.01
C HIS A 512 17.68 -15.15 12.00
N HIS A 513 17.87 -16.45 11.71
CA HIS A 513 17.15 -17.51 12.43
C HIS A 513 17.98 -18.75 12.82
N ARG A 514 19.31 -18.77 12.65
CA ARG A 514 20.11 -19.85 13.23
C ARG A 514 20.45 -19.54 14.69
N ALA A 515 19.71 -20.13 15.61
CA ALA A 515 20.33 -20.67 16.80
C ALA A 515 21.14 -21.91 16.38
N GLU A 516 22.37 -22.05 16.87
CA GLU A 516 23.13 -23.29 16.71
C GLU A 516 22.30 -24.47 17.23
N GLY A 517 21.92 -25.40 16.35
CA GLY A 517 21.39 -26.71 16.72
C GLY A 517 19.86 -26.90 16.75
N ALA A 518 19.02 -25.98 16.25
CA ALA A 518 17.58 -26.23 16.14
C ALA A 518 17.24 -26.98 14.82
N PRO A 519 16.78 -28.25 14.86
CA PRO A 519 16.34 -28.95 13.65
C PRO A 519 14.99 -28.41 13.16
N ILE A 520 14.80 -28.43 11.84
CA ILE A 520 13.49 -28.24 11.21
C ILE A 520 12.56 -29.35 11.75
N PRO A 521 11.34 -29.04 12.23
CA PRO A 521 10.42 -30.08 12.71
C PRO A 521 10.13 -31.10 11.61
N GLU A 522 10.48 -32.37 11.82
CA GLU A 522 10.31 -33.48 10.85
C GLU A 522 8.84 -33.88 10.59
N GLY A 523 7.86 -33.16 11.14
CA GLY A 523 6.43 -33.50 11.06
C GLY A 523 5.72 -33.19 9.74
N ALA A 524 6.41 -32.66 8.72
CA ALA A 524 5.81 -32.25 7.44
C ALA A 524 5.97 -33.25 6.29
N ARG A 525 6.49 -34.47 6.53
CA ARG A 525 6.49 -35.54 5.52
C ARG A 525 5.26 -36.43 5.68
N SER A 526 4.14 -36.02 5.09
CA SER A 526 3.05 -36.96 4.80
C SER A 526 2.84 -37.08 3.29
N GLY A 527 3.38 -38.17 2.73
CA GLY A 527 2.84 -38.84 1.55
C GLY A 527 3.24 -38.31 0.17
N GLY A 528 4.21 -38.98 -0.46
CA GLY A 528 4.29 -39.03 -1.93
C GLY A 528 5.70 -39.15 -2.50
N GLY A 529 6.09 -40.38 -2.89
CA GLY A 529 7.02 -40.61 -4.01
C GLY A 529 8.50 -40.65 -3.68
N ASP A 530 9.01 -41.88 -3.54
CA ASP A 530 10.43 -42.23 -3.61
C ASP A 530 11.01 -41.77 -4.96
N LEU A 531 11.94 -40.80 -4.94
CA LEU A 531 12.83 -40.49 -6.06
C LEU A 531 14.26 -40.40 -5.52
N ARG A 532 14.83 -41.56 -5.21
CA ARG A 532 16.29 -41.71 -5.19
C ARG A 532 16.82 -41.62 -6.62
N PRO A 533 17.80 -40.77 -6.93
CA PRO A 533 18.62 -40.98 -8.12
C PRO A 533 19.48 -42.22 -7.91
N GLU A 534 19.39 -43.17 -8.84
CA GLU A 534 20.24 -44.35 -8.90
C GLU A 534 21.74 -44.00 -8.99
N LYS A 535 22.51 -44.93 -8.43
CA LYS A 535 23.98 -44.96 -8.36
C LYS A 535 24.64 -44.84 -9.73
N THR A 536 25.70 -44.05 -9.82
CA THR A 536 26.87 -44.35 -10.67
C THR A 536 28.15 -44.34 -9.83
N ALA A 537 29.09 -45.18 -10.25
CA ALA A 537 30.08 -45.92 -9.47
C ALA A 537 31.42 -45.15 -9.19
N PRO A 538 32.38 -45.73 -8.43
CA PRO A 538 33.25 -45.01 -7.50
C PRO A 538 34.63 -44.60 -8.06
N HIS A 539 35.25 -43.57 -7.46
CA HIS A 539 36.69 -43.34 -7.60
C HIS A 539 37.38 -42.97 -6.29
N LYS A 540 38.16 -43.96 -5.81
CA LYS A 540 39.45 -43.96 -5.10
C LYS A 540 39.85 -42.76 -4.22
N GLU A 541 40.02 -43.07 -2.93
CA GLU A 541 40.85 -42.33 -1.97
C GLU A 541 42.32 -42.26 -2.39
N VAL A 542 42.96 -41.10 -2.17
CA VAL A 542 44.41 -40.93 -1.96
C VAL A 542 44.60 -39.79 -0.94
N PRO A 543 45.41 -39.97 0.13
CA PRO A 543 45.64 -38.97 1.20
C PRO A 543 46.98 -38.23 1.03
N VAL A 544 47.07 -36.95 1.40
CA VAL A 544 48.34 -36.17 1.49
C VAL A 544 48.16 -35.01 2.50
N GLU A 545 48.71 -35.14 3.72
CA GLU A 545 49.94 -34.51 4.30
C GLU A 545 49.78 -33.08 4.84
N GLU A 546 50.03 -32.94 6.16
CA GLU A 546 50.36 -31.69 6.85
C GLU A 546 51.80 -31.25 6.55
N PRO A 547 52.11 -29.95 6.64
CA PRO A 547 53.46 -29.55 7.02
C PRO A 547 53.52 -28.59 8.22
N GLN A 548 54.71 -28.62 8.81
CA GLN A 548 55.11 -28.25 10.17
C GLN A 548 55.40 -26.76 10.39
N GLU A 549 55.52 -26.42 11.68
CA GLU A 549 56.04 -25.17 12.26
C GLU A 549 57.50 -24.87 11.88
N GLU A 550 57.84 -23.58 11.73
CA GLU A 550 59.18 -23.06 12.02
C GLU A 550 59.11 -21.64 12.61
N THR A 551 59.98 -21.41 13.60
CA THR A 551 60.05 -20.31 14.57
C THR A 551 60.98 -19.15 14.14
N SER A 552 60.73 -17.90 14.57
CA SER A 552 61.71 -17.02 15.28
C SER A 552 61.28 -15.54 15.48
N SER A 553 61.28 -15.11 16.76
CA SER A 553 61.79 -13.85 17.40
C SER A 553 61.88 -12.52 16.59
N THR A 554 61.61 -11.28 17.08
CA THR A 554 61.54 -10.67 18.43
C THR A 554 60.89 -9.25 18.36
N GLN A 555 60.07 -8.90 19.36
CA GLN A 555 59.72 -7.59 19.96
C GLN A 555 59.84 -6.24 19.21
N GLN A 556 58.72 -5.48 19.16
CA GLN A 556 58.50 -4.22 19.92
C GLN A 556 57.02 -3.76 19.86
N GLN A 557 56.42 -3.47 21.03
CA GLN A 557 55.09 -2.84 21.28
C GLN A 557 55.08 -1.37 20.80
N GLU A 558 54.01 -0.71 20.31
CA GLU A 558 52.59 -0.53 20.69
C GLU A 558 51.94 0.47 19.65
N PRO A 559 50.63 0.83 19.63
CA PRO A 559 49.39 0.05 19.67
C PRO A 559 48.64 0.09 18.30
N GLU A 560 48.02 -1.02 17.88
CA GLU A 560 47.19 -1.08 16.67
C GLU A 560 45.71 -0.78 16.98
N GLU A 561 45.14 0.19 16.26
CA GLU A 561 43.70 0.25 15.97
C GLU A 561 43.33 -0.97 15.10
N PRO A 562 42.24 -1.71 15.36
CA PRO A 562 41.86 -2.81 14.49
C PRO A 562 41.34 -2.25 13.16
N ALA A 563 42.20 -2.32 12.13
CA ALA A 563 41.85 -2.04 10.75
C ALA A 563 40.78 -3.03 10.26
N ASP A 564 39.73 -2.47 9.68
CA ASP A 564 38.55 -3.17 9.19
C ASP A 564 38.87 -4.17 8.05
N PRO A 565 38.49 -5.47 8.13
CA PRO A 565 38.75 -6.48 7.10
C PRO A 565 38.20 -6.14 5.71
N TRP A 566 37.32 -5.15 5.59
CA TRP A 566 36.73 -4.71 4.32
C TRP A 566 37.71 -3.96 3.40
N ILE A 567 38.80 -3.37 3.92
CA ILE A 567 39.74 -2.57 3.12
C ILE A 567 40.54 -3.44 2.12
N TRP A 568 40.84 -4.69 2.46
CA TRP A 568 41.55 -5.61 1.57
C TRP A 568 40.64 -6.25 0.50
N ILE A 569 39.34 -6.38 0.78
CA ILE A 569 38.35 -6.88 -0.18
C ILE A 569 38.10 -5.84 -1.28
N VAL A 570 38.13 -4.55 -0.95
CA VAL A 570 38.00 -3.45 -1.92
C VAL A 570 39.27 -3.29 -2.79
N LEU A 571 40.46 -3.51 -2.24
CA LEU A 571 41.72 -3.45 -3.00
C LEU A 571 41.96 -4.69 -3.89
N ALA A 572 41.46 -5.87 -3.51
CA ALA A 572 41.50 -7.07 -4.35
C ALA A 572 40.53 -6.99 -5.54
N ALA A 573 39.39 -6.31 -5.40
CA ALA A 573 38.43 -6.10 -6.48
C ALA A 573 38.88 -5.05 -7.51
N ALA A 574 39.67 -4.04 -7.10
CA ALA A 574 40.24 -3.05 -8.01
C ALA A 574 41.43 -3.58 -8.84
N GLY A 575 42.19 -4.55 -8.33
CA GLY A 575 43.32 -5.18 -9.03
C GLY A 575 42.93 -6.15 -10.16
N VAL A 576 41.71 -6.68 -10.16
CA VAL A 576 41.21 -7.63 -11.19
C VAL A 576 40.54 -6.92 -12.38
N MET A 577 40.13 -5.65 -12.23
CA MET A 577 39.53 -4.85 -13.30
C MET A 577 40.54 -4.14 -14.22
N LEU A 578 41.80 -3.90 -13.80
CA LEU A 578 42.84 -3.36 -14.70
C LEU A 578 43.58 -4.44 -15.53
N GLY A 579 43.41 -5.73 -15.21
CA GLY A 579 44.06 -6.83 -15.92
C GLY A 579 43.36 -7.34 -17.19
N ARG A 580 42.14 -6.89 -17.48
CA ARG A 580 41.32 -7.35 -18.62
C ARG A 580 41.09 -6.30 -19.73
N PHE A 581 41.68 -5.12 -19.64
CA PHE A 581 41.56 -4.07 -20.67
C PHE A 581 42.82 -3.86 -21.54
N VAL A 582 43.87 -4.70 -21.41
CA VAL A 582 45.13 -4.55 -22.19
C VAL A 582 45.47 -5.77 -23.08
N ARG A 583 44.55 -6.73 -23.31
CA ARG A 583 44.81 -7.87 -24.25
C ARG A 583 43.69 -8.12 -25.27
N GLY A 584 43.21 -7.06 -25.91
CA GLY A 584 42.21 -7.15 -26.99
C GLY A 584 42.45 -6.23 -28.19
N GLN A 585 43.55 -5.46 -28.23
CA GLN A 585 44.00 -4.74 -29.42
C GLN A 585 45.46 -5.10 -29.70
N GLU A 586 45.67 -6.27 -30.30
CA GLU A 586 46.80 -6.58 -31.19
C GLU A 586 46.57 -8.00 -31.74
N ARG A 587 45.90 -8.08 -32.90
CA ARG A 587 46.18 -8.98 -34.04
C ARG A 587 44.91 -9.26 -34.88
N SER A 588 45.09 -9.00 -36.18
CA SER A 588 44.27 -9.25 -37.39
C SER A 588 42.94 -8.52 -37.50
#